data_AF-A0A399W6U9-F1
#
_entry.id   AF-A0A399W6U9-F1
#
_cell.length_a   1.000
_cell.length_b   1.000
_cell.length_c   1.000
_cell.angle_alpha   90.00
_cell.angle_beta   90.00
_cell.angle_gamma   90.00
#
_symmetry.space_group_name_H-M   'P 1'
#
loop_
_entity.id
_entity.type
_entity.pdbx_description
1 polymer ?
#
loop_
_entity_poly.entity_id
_entity_poly.type
_entity_poly.pdbx_seq_one_letter_code
_entity_poly.pdbx_strand_id
1 'polypeptide(L)'
;MIIAVINSILLSAAPHGAGGGFYNEWMNIPGFEAWKFVNLAIFVAAMTFILRKRLSEGFKQKREEIRADLIRAENEKKAALERLTEIEGKIAQKDTEKATIIARAKAEAEADEKELSDLTAADTARIKGQAQAELTRLANQSRSALRRFSAEESVRIAEERLRSQIDGAVDARLIKNGIAEIGGMN
;
A
#
# COMPACT_ATOMS: atom_id res chain seq x y z
N MET A 1 17.62 16.76 61.46
CA MET A 1 18.97 16.95 62.05
C MET A 1 19.29 18.42 62.36
N ILE A 2 19.09 19.38 61.45
CA ILE A 2 19.42 20.80 61.67
C ILE A 2 18.54 21.47 62.75
N ILE A 3 17.25 21.17 62.82
CA ILE A 3 16.34 21.65 63.88
C ILE A 3 16.80 21.13 65.27
N ALA A 4 17.34 19.91 65.33
CA ALA A 4 17.85 19.32 66.56
C ALA A 4 19.17 20.00 67.02
N VAL A 5 20.02 20.45 66.09
CA VAL A 5 21.25 21.20 66.41
C VAL A 5 20.92 22.59 66.97
N ILE A 6 19.92 23.26 66.40
CA ILE A 6 19.43 24.57 66.90
C ILE A 6 18.84 24.43 68.31
N ASN A 7 18.03 23.39 68.54
CA ASN A 7 17.43 23.17 69.86
C ASN A 7 18.47 22.74 70.91
N SER A 8 19.53 22.03 70.50
CA SER A 8 20.64 21.62 71.38
C SER A 8 21.52 22.81 71.81
N ILE A 9 21.75 23.78 70.94
CA ILE A 9 22.50 25.01 71.26
C ILE A 9 21.69 25.95 72.16
N LEU A 10 20.36 25.95 72.04
CA LEU A 10 19.47 26.73 72.91
C LEU A 10 19.32 26.13 74.33
N LEU A 11 19.47 24.80 74.49
CA LEU A 11 19.35 24.13 75.79
C LEU A 11 20.63 24.17 76.64
N SER A 12 21.80 24.45 76.07
CA SER A 12 23.05 24.59 76.82
C SER A 12 23.29 26.01 77.40
N ALA A 13 22.40 26.96 77.13
CA ALA A 13 22.46 28.31 77.70
C ALA A 13 21.73 28.38 79.06
N ALA A 14 22.12 27.53 80.00
CA ALA A 14 21.73 27.65 81.41
C ALA A 14 22.70 28.62 82.12
N PRO A 15 22.24 29.72 82.73
CA PRO A 15 23.13 30.70 83.35
C PRO A 15 23.74 30.11 84.64
N HIS A 16 24.99 29.66 84.55
CA HIS A 16 25.84 29.42 85.72
C HIS A 16 26.67 30.68 85.96
N GLY A 17 26.24 31.51 86.92
CA GLY A 17 26.91 32.76 87.26
C GLY A 17 27.29 32.82 88.73
N ALA A 18 28.54 32.48 89.05
CA ALA A 18 29.21 32.83 90.30
C ALA A 18 30.17 34.01 90.04
N GLY A 19 30.02 35.09 90.81
CA GLY A 19 31.06 36.08 91.10
C GLY A 19 31.28 37.26 90.13
N GLY A 20 31.11 38.49 90.64
CA GLY A 20 32.05 39.60 90.41
C GLY A 20 31.73 40.69 89.35
N GLY A 21 31.23 41.84 89.80
CA GLY A 21 31.76 43.18 89.47
C GLY A 21 31.54 43.81 88.08
N PHE A 22 30.81 44.93 88.06
CA PHE A 22 30.74 46.01 87.05
C PHE A 22 30.01 45.80 85.71
N TYR A 23 29.88 44.59 85.15
CA TYR A 23 29.11 44.41 83.90
C TYR A 23 27.63 44.03 84.10
N ASN A 24 27.27 43.56 85.29
CA ASN A 24 25.92 43.06 85.59
C ASN A 24 24.87 44.15 85.84
N GLU A 25 25.27 45.38 86.22
CA GLU A 25 24.34 46.42 86.68
C GLU A 25 23.68 47.21 85.53
N TRP A 26 24.35 47.39 84.39
CA TRP A 26 23.83 48.18 83.26
C TRP A 26 23.08 47.35 82.20
N MET A 27 23.32 46.03 82.16
CA MET A 27 22.78 45.13 81.14
C MET A 27 21.63 44.23 81.62
N ASN A 28 21.27 44.30 82.91
CA ASN A 28 20.28 43.42 83.53
C ASN A 28 19.18 44.21 84.29
N ILE A 29 18.44 45.04 83.56
CA ILE A 29 17.19 45.66 84.05
C ILE A 29 16.08 44.60 83.95
N PRO A 30 15.30 44.32 85.03
CA PRO A 30 14.23 43.33 84.97
C PRO A 30 13.17 43.79 83.95
N GLY A 31 13.15 43.14 82.78
CA GLY A 31 12.29 43.47 81.64
C GLY A 31 13.01 43.91 80.37
N PHE A 32 14.31 44.25 80.41
CA PHE A 32 15.09 44.68 79.23
C PHE A 32 16.47 44.00 79.20
N GLU A 33 16.48 42.68 79.02
CA GLU A 33 17.70 41.89 78.87
C GLU A 33 18.26 42.04 77.44
N ALA A 34 19.10 43.04 77.22
CA ALA A 34 19.74 43.31 75.92
C ALA A 34 20.42 42.07 75.30
N TRP A 35 20.91 41.16 76.15
CA TRP A 35 21.50 39.88 75.73
C TRP A 35 20.52 38.95 74.99
N LYS A 36 19.23 38.93 75.36
CA LYS A 36 18.20 38.16 74.65
C LYS A 36 17.98 38.68 73.22
N PHE A 37 18.06 40.00 73.02
CA PHE A 37 17.97 40.61 71.69
C PHE A 37 19.19 40.32 70.81
N VAL A 38 20.38 40.27 71.40
CA VAL A 38 21.61 39.85 70.68
C VAL A 38 21.48 38.38 70.22
N ASN A 39 21.03 37.48 71.10
CA ASN A 39 20.77 36.08 70.72
C ASN A 39 19.69 35.94 69.65
N LEU A 40 18.61 36.72 69.74
CA LEU A 40 17.57 36.76 68.71
C LEU A 40 18.12 37.28 67.38
N ALA A 41 18.95 38.33 67.39
CA ALA A 41 19.56 38.89 66.19
C ALA A 41 20.49 37.87 65.50
N ILE A 42 21.32 37.17 66.27
CA ILE A 42 22.18 36.09 65.77
C ILE A 42 21.34 34.95 65.18
N PHE A 43 20.28 34.56 65.88
CA PHE A 43 19.36 33.52 65.42
C PHE A 43 18.65 33.91 64.12
N VAL A 44 18.10 35.13 64.04
CA VAL A 44 17.44 35.65 62.83
C VAL A 44 18.44 35.78 61.68
N ALA A 45 19.66 36.24 61.93
CA ALA A 45 20.71 36.33 60.92
C ALA A 45 21.08 34.94 60.37
N ALA A 46 21.30 33.97 61.25
CA ALA A 46 21.60 32.58 60.86
C ALA A 46 20.44 31.94 60.09
N MET A 47 19.19 32.14 60.56
CA MET A 47 17.98 31.66 59.90
C MET A 47 17.83 32.25 58.51
N THR A 48 17.97 33.57 58.37
CA THR A 48 17.82 34.29 57.09
C THR A 48 18.89 33.86 56.09
N PHE A 49 20.12 33.63 56.56
CA PHE A 49 21.21 33.12 55.72
C PHE A 49 20.90 31.75 55.12
N ILE A 50 20.40 30.81 55.94
CA ILE A 50 20.06 29.44 55.49
C ILE A 50 18.82 29.44 54.59
N LEU A 51 17.75 30.15 54.98
CA LEU A 51 16.50 30.19 54.21
C LEU A 51 16.67 30.87 52.86
N ARG A 52 17.43 31.98 52.79
CA ARG A 52 17.67 32.69 51.52
C ARG A 52 18.35 31.78 50.49
N LYS A 53 19.29 30.94 50.93
CA LYS A 53 19.96 29.99 50.04
C LYS A 53 19.01 28.91 49.53
N ARG A 54 18.30 28.23 50.44
CA ARG A 54 17.41 27.11 50.09
C ARG A 54 16.19 27.54 49.26
N LEU A 55 15.57 28.67 49.60
CA LEU A 55 14.43 29.20 48.84
C LEU A 55 14.85 29.68 47.45
N SER A 56 16.00 30.37 47.34
CA SER A 56 16.52 30.83 46.05
C SER A 56 16.86 29.67 45.11
N GLU A 57 17.48 28.61 45.62
CA GLU A 57 17.79 27.39 44.84
C GLU A 57 16.51 26.70 44.35
N GLY A 58 15.49 26.52 45.21
CA GLY A 58 14.22 25.90 44.82
C GLY A 58 13.44 26.69 43.77
N PHE A 59 13.32 28.01 43.93
CA PHE A 59 12.67 28.87 42.93
C PHE A 59 13.45 28.98 41.63
N LYS A 60 14.79 28.89 41.66
CA LYS A 60 15.61 28.83 40.43
C LYS A 60 15.38 27.51 39.71
N GLN A 61 15.43 26.38 40.42
CA GLN A 61 15.21 25.06 39.84
C GLN A 61 13.83 24.95 39.18
N LYS A 62 12.77 25.42 39.85
CA LYS A 62 11.42 25.42 39.25
C LYS A 62 11.30 26.31 38.02
N ARG A 63 12.00 27.44 37.99
CA ARG A 63 12.01 28.35 36.83
C ARG A 63 12.74 27.72 35.64
N GLU A 64 13.84 27.03 35.89
CA GLU A 64 14.56 26.29 34.84
C GLU A 64 13.77 25.07 34.35
N GLU A 65 13.06 24.37 35.23
CA GLU A 65 12.15 23.27 34.87
C GLU A 65 11.03 23.77 33.95
N ILE A 66 10.33 24.84 34.33
CA ILE A 66 9.28 25.46 33.49
C ILE A 66 9.85 25.96 32.15
N ARG A 67 11.03 26.58 32.16
CA ARG A 67 11.68 27.02 30.92
C ARG A 67 12.02 25.83 30.02
N ALA A 68 12.56 24.75 30.58
CA ALA A 68 12.88 23.54 29.83
C ALA A 68 11.63 22.89 29.25
N ASP A 69 10.53 22.85 30.00
CA ASP A 69 9.25 22.31 29.54
C ASP A 69 8.64 23.16 28.43
N LEU A 70 8.70 24.50 28.54
CA LEU A 70 8.25 25.42 27.49
C LEU A 70 9.06 25.23 26.20
N ILE A 71 10.39 25.15 26.29
CA ILE A 71 11.25 24.90 25.13
C ILE A 71 10.94 23.54 24.51
N ARG A 72 10.70 22.50 25.33
CA ARG A 72 10.32 21.18 24.84
C ARG A 72 8.99 21.22 24.11
N ALA A 73 7.96 21.86 24.69
CA ALA A 73 6.65 22.01 24.08
C ALA A 73 6.71 22.80 22.76
N GLU A 74 7.52 23.87 22.67
CA GLU A 74 7.75 24.62 21.44
C GLU A 74 8.41 23.75 20.36
N ASN A 75 9.43 22.97 20.73
CA ASN A 75 10.10 22.05 19.81
C ASN A 75 9.17 20.93 19.33
N GLU A 76 8.36 20.35 20.23
CA GLU A 76 7.36 19.34 19.89
C GLU A 76 6.29 19.90 18.96
N LYS A 77 5.79 21.12 19.23
CA LYS A 77 4.86 21.82 18.36
C LYS A 77 5.47 22.06 16.98
N LYS A 78 6.73 22.53 16.92
CA LYS A 78 7.42 22.76 15.65
C LYS A 78 7.57 21.46 14.86
N ALA A 79 8.02 20.39 15.49
CA ALA A 79 8.13 19.07 14.86
C ALA A 79 6.78 18.52 14.39
N ALA A 80 5.71 18.74 15.16
CA ALA A 80 4.35 18.36 14.76
C ALA A 80 3.85 19.15 13.54
N LEU A 81 4.12 20.46 13.49
CA LEU A 81 3.77 21.29 12.34
C LEU A 81 4.57 20.90 11.09
N GLU A 82 5.86 20.62 11.22
CA GLU A 82 6.68 20.13 10.10
C GLU A 82 6.13 18.81 9.55
N ARG A 83 5.81 17.84 10.42
CA ARG A 83 5.17 16.58 10.01
C ARG A 83 3.81 16.79 9.35
N LEU A 84 3.01 17.72 9.87
CA LEU A 84 1.71 18.04 9.28
C LEU A 84 1.88 18.54 7.85
N THR A 85 2.77 19.52 7.64
CA THR A 85 3.04 20.06 6.30
C THR A 85 3.59 19.01 5.33
N GLU A 86 4.43 18.09 5.81
CA GLU A 86 4.95 16.98 5.00
C GLU A 86 3.82 16.01 4.58
N ILE A 87 2.92 15.67 5.51
CA ILE A 87 1.79 14.78 5.25
C ILE A 87 0.79 15.45 4.30
N GLU A 88 0.46 16.72 4.51
CA GLU A 88 -0.42 17.48 3.63
C GLU A 88 0.15 17.55 2.20
N GLY A 89 1.46 17.78 2.07
CA GLY A 89 2.15 17.72 0.78
C GLY A 89 2.06 16.35 0.12
N LYS A 90 2.25 15.27 0.88
CA LYS A 90 2.08 13.90 0.38
C LYS A 90 0.65 13.60 -0.06
N ILE A 91 -0.36 14.08 0.67
CA ILE A 91 -1.77 13.89 0.31
C ILE A 91 -2.08 14.61 -1.01
N ALA A 92 -1.66 15.86 -1.18
CA ALA A 92 -1.84 16.60 -2.43
C ALA A 92 -1.15 15.92 -3.63
N GLN A 93 0.04 15.35 -3.41
CA GLN A 93 0.73 14.56 -4.42
C GLN A 93 -0.06 13.28 -4.76
N LYS A 94 -0.63 12.59 -3.78
CA LYS A 94 -1.43 11.36 -4.00
C LYS A 94 -2.69 11.63 -4.81
N ASP A 95 -3.35 12.76 -4.62
CA ASP A 95 -4.51 13.13 -5.45
C ASP A 95 -4.11 13.36 -6.91
N THR A 96 -2.95 13.99 -7.14
CA THR A 96 -2.40 14.20 -8.50
C THR A 96 -2.01 12.88 -9.15
N GLU A 97 -1.35 11.99 -8.41
CA GLU A 97 -1.01 10.64 -8.87
C GLU A 97 -2.27 9.84 -9.22
N LYS A 98 -3.31 9.90 -8.37
CA LYS A 98 -4.59 9.23 -8.63
C LYS A 98 -5.24 9.75 -9.92
N ALA A 99 -5.29 11.06 -10.12
CA ALA A 99 -5.82 11.65 -11.35
C ALA A 99 -5.04 11.19 -12.58
N THR A 100 -3.71 11.14 -12.48
CA THR A 100 -2.82 10.67 -13.55
C THR A 100 -3.05 9.19 -13.87
N ILE A 101 -3.19 8.34 -12.86
CA ILE A 101 -3.48 6.91 -13.03
C ILE A 101 -4.82 6.72 -13.73
N ILE A 102 -5.87 7.44 -13.31
CA ILE A 102 -7.20 7.35 -13.93
C ILE A 102 -7.15 7.82 -15.39
N ALA A 103 -6.45 8.93 -15.67
CA ALA A 103 -6.31 9.44 -17.04
C ALA A 103 -5.58 8.43 -17.94
N ARG A 104 -4.48 7.84 -17.45
CA ARG A 104 -3.73 6.82 -18.17
C ARG A 104 -4.59 5.58 -18.41
N ALA A 105 -5.29 5.08 -17.37
CA ALA A 105 -6.13 3.89 -17.49
C ALA A 105 -7.25 4.09 -18.52
N LYS A 106 -7.83 5.29 -18.62
CA LYS A 106 -8.82 5.60 -19.66
C LYS A 106 -8.21 5.59 -21.06
N ALA A 107 -7.07 6.25 -21.24
CA ALA A 107 -6.39 6.27 -22.54
C ALA A 107 -5.94 4.88 -22.99
N GLU A 108 -5.47 4.05 -22.06
CA GLU A 108 -5.09 2.66 -22.29
C GLU A 108 -6.31 1.80 -22.64
N ALA A 109 -7.42 1.94 -21.91
CA ALA A 109 -8.66 1.24 -22.22
C ALA A 109 -9.22 1.60 -23.62
N GLU A 110 -9.18 2.88 -24.01
CA GLU A 110 -9.61 3.32 -25.34
C GLU A 110 -8.71 2.78 -26.46
N ALA A 111 -7.39 2.72 -26.22
CA ALA A 111 -6.43 2.15 -27.16
C ALA A 111 -6.63 0.63 -27.31
N ASP A 112 -6.77 -0.08 -26.19
CA ASP A 112 -7.00 -1.52 -26.13
C ASP A 112 -8.33 -1.91 -26.78
N GLU A 113 -9.40 -1.13 -26.54
CA GLU A 113 -10.71 -1.36 -27.18
C GLU A 113 -10.58 -1.28 -28.70
N LYS A 114 -9.87 -0.26 -29.20
CA LYS A 114 -9.66 -0.10 -30.63
C LYS A 114 -8.83 -1.26 -31.21
N GLU A 115 -7.69 -1.58 -30.60
CA GLU A 115 -6.82 -2.68 -31.05
C GLU A 115 -7.56 -4.02 -31.06
N LEU A 116 -8.30 -4.31 -29.98
CA LEU A 116 -9.09 -5.54 -29.88
C LEU A 116 -10.21 -5.58 -30.92
N SER A 117 -10.86 -4.45 -31.21
CA SER A 117 -11.90 -4.37 -32.23
C SER A 117 -11.35 -4.64 -33.63
N ASP A 118 -10.19 -4.06 -33.97
CA ASP A 118 -9.51 -4.23 -35.25
C ASP A 118 -9.03 -5.68 -35.42
N LEU A 119 -8.43 -6.26 -34.38
CA LEU A 119 -8.02 -7.67 -34.36
C LEU A 119 -9.21 -8.61 -34.55
N THR A 120 -10.30 -8.37 -33.81
CA THR A 120 -11.52 -9.17 -33.88
C THR A 120 -12.15 -9.09 -35.28
N ALA A 121 -12.17 -7.90 -35.89
CA ALA A 121 -12.67 -7.72 -37.25
C ALA A 121 -11.82 -8.49 -38.28
N ALA A 122 -10.49 -8.39 -38.16
CA ALA A 122 -9.56 -9.11 -39.03
C ALA A 122 -9.70 -10.63 -38.89
N ASP A 123 -9.79 -11.15 -37.66
CA ASP A 123 -9.99 -12.57 -37.41
C ASP A 123 -11.33 -13.07 -37.90
N THR A 124 -12.41 -12.30 -37.69
CA THR A 124 -13.73 -12.63 -38.21
C THR A 124 -13.72 -12.72 -39.74
N ALA A 125 -13.08 -11.76 -40.41
CA ALA A 125 -12.95 -11.78 -41.86
C ALA A 125 -12.13 -12.99 -42.34
N ARG A 126 -11.04 -13.31 -41.66
CA ARG A 126 -10.18 -14.47 -41.95
C ARG A 126 -10.94 -15.78 -41.78
N ILE A 127 -11.64 -15.98 -40.67
CA ILE A 127 -12.43 -17.19 -40.38
C ILE A 127 -13.55 -17.33 -41.42
N LYS A 128 -14.25 -16.24 -41.76
CA LYS A 128 -15.30 -16.26 -42.79
C LYS A 128 -14.72 -16.65 -44.16
N GLY A 129 -13.56 -16.12 -44.52
CA GLY A 129 -12.85 -16.48 -45.76
C GLY A 129 -12.48 -17.96 -45.79
N GLN A 130 -11.91 -18.48 -44.70
CA GLN A 130 -11.57 -19.90 -44.55
C GLN A 130 -12.81 -20.80 -44.66
N ALA A 131 -13.90 -20.45 -43.97
CA ALA A 131 -15.15 -21.19 -44.03
C ALA A 131 -15.76 -21.20 -45.44
N GLN A 132 -15.73 -20.06 -46.15
CA GLN A 132 -16.24 -19.98 -47.51
C GLN A 132 -15.41 -20.81 -48.50
N ALA A 133 -14.09 -20.80 -48.37
CA ALA A 133 -13.19 -21.61 -49.17
C ALA A 133 -13.43 -23.11 -48.91
N GLU A 134 -13.59 -23.50 -47.66
CA GLU A 134 -13.84 -24.88 -47.26
C GLU A 134 -15.22 -25.37 -47.73
N LEU A 135 -16.26 -24.55 -47.61
CA LEU A 135 -17.59 -24.85 -48.16
C LEU A 135 -17.54 -25.06 -49.67
N THR A 136 -16.79 -24.22 -50.39
CA THR A 136 -16.63 -24.34 -51.84
C THR A 136 -15.89 -25.63 -52.21
N ARG A 137 -14.82 -25.96 -51.47
CA ARG A 137 -14.07 -27.20 -51.64
C ARG A 137 -14.96 -28.43 -51.40
N LEU A 138 -15.72 -28.42 -50.32
CA LEU A 138 -16.64 -29.50 -49.96
C LEU A 138 -17.76 -29.65 -50.98
N ALA A 139 -18.37 -28.54 -51.42
CA ALA A 139 -19.42 -28.56 -52.44
C ALA A 139 -18.92 -29.18 -53.75
N ASN A 140 -17.71 -28.84 -54.19
CA ASN A 140 -17.10 -29.42 -55.38
C ASN A 140 -16.80 -30.92 -55.19
N GLN A 141 -16.29 -31.31 -54.02
CA GLN A 141 -16.03 -32.71 -53.68
C GLN A 141 -17.33 -33.53 -53.68
N SER A 142 -18.39 -33.04 -53.03
CA SER A 142 -19.70 -33.69 -53.00
C SER A 142 -20.33 -33.79 -54.39
N ARG A 143 -20.21 -32.74 -55.22
CA ARG A 143 -20.69 -32.77 -56.61
C ARG A 143 -19.96 -33.82 -57.44
N SER A 144 -18.64 -33.93 -57.28
CA SER A 144 -17.84 -34.95 -57.96
C SER A 144 -18.22 -36.36 -57.51
N ALA A 145 -18.42 -36.57 -56.20
CA ALA A 145 -18.85 -37.84 -55.64
C ALA A 145 -20.23 -38.26 -56.17
N LEU A 146 -21.20 -37.34 -56.21
CA LEU A 146 -22.54 -37.60 -56.75
C LEU A 146 -22.52 -37.95 -58.24
N ARG A 147 -21.69 -37.26 -59.04
CA ARG A 147 -21.52 -37.56 -60.47
C ARG A 147 -20.96 -38.96 -60.68
N ARG A 148 -19.91 -39.31 -59.93
CA ARG A 148 -19.30 -40.64 -59.98
C ARG A 148 -20.30 -41.73 -59.61
N PHE A 149 -21.01 -41.56 -58.49
CA PHE A 149 -22.04 -42.50 -58.05
C PHE A 149 -23.14 -42.68 -59.10
N SER A 150 -23.62 -41.58 -59.70
CA SER A 150 -24.66 -41.64 -60.74
C SER A 150 -24.17 -42.36 -62.00
N ALA A 151 -22.91 -42.17 -62.39
CA ALA A 151 -22.31 -42.87 -63.54
C ALA A 151 -22.14 -44.37 -63.26
N GLU A 152 -21.59 -44.72 -62.10
CA GLU A 152 -21.44 -46.12 -61.65
C GLU A 152 -22.79 -46.84 -61.61
N GLU A 153 -23.82 -46.18 -61.06
CA GLU A 153 -25.17 -46.73 -60.97
C GLU A 153 -25.84 -46.88 -62.35
N SER A 154 -25.64 -45.91 -63.25
CA SER A 154 -26.15 -45.99 -64.63
C SER A 154 -25.53 -47.16 -65.39
N VAL A 155 -24.22 -47.38 -65.22
CA VAL A 155 -23.51 -48.52 -65.82
C VAL A 155 -24.03 -49.84 -65.23
N ARG A 156 -24.23 -49.91 -63.91
CA ARG A 156 -24.80 -51.10 -63.24
C ARG A 156 -26.18 -51.45 -63.80
N ILE A 157 -27.08 -50.48 -63.91
CA ILE A 157 -28.43 -50.69 -64.47
C ILE A 157 -28.36 -51.09 -65.95
N ALA A 158 -27.45 -50.49 -66.72
CA ALA A 158 -27.26 -50.85 -68.13
C ALA A 158 -26.73 -52.29 -68.27
N GLU A 159 -25.80 -52.72 -67.42
CA GLU A 159 -25.29 -54.09 -67.39
C GLU A 159 -26.40 -55.09 -67.04
N GLU A 160 -27.19 -54.81 -65.99
CA GLU A 160 -28.33 -55.65 -65.60
C GLU A 160 -29.35 -55.80 -66.73
N ARG A 161 -29.68 -54.70 -67.42
CA ARG A 161 -30.56 -54.72 -68.60
C ARG A 161 -29.96 -55.51 -69.76
N LEU A 162 -28.69 -55.28 -70.09
CA LEU A 162 -28.03 -55.98 -71.20
C LEU A 162 -27.98 -57.49 -70.92
N ARG A 163 -27.61 -57.89 -69.71
CA ARG A 163 -27.59 -59.29 -69.26
C ARG A 163 -28.97 -59.95 -69.37
N SER A 164 -30.04 -59.20 -69.13
CA SER A 164 -31.43 -59.71 -69.28
C SER A 164 -31.90 -59.84 -70.73
N GLN A 165 -31.24 -59.17 -71.68
CA GLN A 165 -31.63 -59.10 -73.10
C GLN A 165 -30.72 -59.92 -74.03
N ILE A 166 -29.63 -60.50 -73.53
CA ILE A 166 -28.75 -61.39 -74.32
C ILE A 166 -29.49 -62.69 -74.64
N ASP A 167 -29.67 -62.96 -75.92
CA ASP A 167 -30.10 -64.24 -76.48
C ASP A 167 -29.02 -64.83 -77.40
N GLY A 168 -29.20 -66.08 -77.85
CA GLY A 168 -28.21 -66.76 -78.70
C GLY A 168 -27.98 -66.11 -80.07
N ALA A 169 -28.92 -65.31 -80.59
CA ALA A 169 -28.77 -64.62 -81.87
C ALA A 169 -27.97 -63.31 -81.71
N VAL A 170 -28.14 -62.61 -80.58
CA VAL A 170 -27.36 -61.42 -80.21
C VAL A 170 -25.91 -61.80 -79.94
N ASP A 171 -25.66 -62.88 -79.19
CA ASP A 171 -24.29 -63.37 -78.89
C ASP A 171 -23.51 -63.73 -80.17
N ALA A 172 -24.14 -64.46 -81.09
CA ALA A 172 -23.51 -64.81 -82.37
C ALA A 172 -23.16 -63.58 -83.23
N ARG A 173 -24.00 -62.53 -83.20
CA ARG A 173 -23.70 -61.25 -83.85
C ARG A 173 -22.54 -60.52 -83.20
N LEU A 174 -22.46 -60.50 -81.87
CA LEU A 174 -21.37 -59.85 -81.13
C LEU A 174 -20.02 -60.50 -81.44
N ILE A 175 -19.94 -61.84 -81.45
CA ILE A 175 -18.72 -62.58 -81.80
C ILE A 175 -18.28 -62.26 -83.23
N LYS A 176 -19.22 -62.26 -84.19
CA LYS A 176 -18.92 -61.94 -85.59
C LYS A 176 -18.40 -60.52 -85.77
N ASN A 177 -18.97 -59.55 -85.06
CA ASN A 177 -18.52 -58.15 -85.11
C ASN A 177 -17.16 -57.96 -84.43
N GLY A 178 -16.92 -58.58 -83.28
CA GLY A 178 -15.63 -58.51 -82.60
C GLY A 178 -14.49 -59.10 -83.43
N ILE A 179 -14.74 -60.20 -84.16
CA ILE A 179 -13.78 -60.78 -85.11
C ILE A 179 -13.50 -59.81 -86.27
N ALA A 180 -14.51 -59.10 -86.77
CA ALA A 180 -14.35 -58.12 -87.84
C ALA A 180 -13.58 -56.87 -87.40
N GLU A 181 -13.79 -56.39 -86.18
CA GLU A 181 -13.12 -55.21 -85.63
C GLU A 181 -11.65 -55.47 -85.31
N ILE A 182 -11.33 -56.67 -84.81
CA ILE A 182 -9.93 -57.12 -84.62
C ILE A 182 -9.26 -57.42 -85.98
N GLY A 183 -10.00 -58.00 -86.93
CA GLY A 183 -9.49 -58.28 -88.28
C GLY A 183 -9.28 -57.04 -89.15
N GLY A 184 -9.91 -55.91 -88.82
CA GLY A 184 -9.77 -54.62 -89.49
C GLY A 184 -8.75 -53.65 -88.86
N MET A 185 -8.09 -54.04 -87.77
CA MET A 185 -7.06 -53.25 -87.06
C MET A 185 -5.62 -53.60 -87.48
N ASN A 186 -5.42 -54.06 -88.73
CA ASN A 186 -4.11 -54.11 -89.40
C ASN A 186 -4.06 -53.11 -90.54
#